data_AF-A0A956B9J8-F1
#
_entry.id   AF-A0A956B9J8-F1
#
_cell.length_a   1.000
_cell.length_b   1.000
_cell.length_c   1.000
_cell.angle_alpha   90.00
_cell.angle_beta   90.00
_cell.angle_gamma   90.00
#
_symmetry.space_group_name_H-M   'P 1'
#
loop_
_entity.id
_entity.type
_entity.pdbx_description
1 polymer ?
#
loop_
_entity_poly.entity_id
_entity_poly.type
_entity_poly.pdbx_seq_one_letter_code
_entity_poly.pdbx_strand_id
1 'polypeptide(L)'
;RVPTPAPTGAVPGGFGVSARARRLATRIRRVTPIPGLDPESLAAACEQALRDEVLFGALSSPLSEGEPLVAGRVGQVAVPQVLQLAETFSRPVCCRFERDSEVVELVVHGRELCFGRQENLPEVFRLGRFLVELGVLAGRNLSRAVEDARNRGCRLGDLLREDGVVSKDDLSKALSRQATELVFELLAWTQGSFAITVCDPIPTEIQEAGVSLPLTGVLLDGLRRQDEWGPTVDSSLPS
;
A
#
# COMPACT_ATOMS: atom_id res chain seq x y z
N ARG A 1 -39.42 29.16 -16.79
CA ARG A 1 -37.99 29.16 -17.17
C ARG A 1 -37.19 29.45 -15.91
N VAL A 2 -36.58 28.42 -15.31
CA VAL A 2 -35.68 28.57 -14.16
C VAL A 2 -34.29 28.92 -14.72
N PRO A 3 -33.57 29.92 -14.19
CA PRO A 3 -32.27 30.31 -14.71
C PRO A 3 -31.20 29.30 -14.29
N THR A 4 -30.43 28.83 -15.27
CA THR A 4 -29.21 28.05 -15.09
C THR A 4 -28.11 28.96 -14.50
N PRO A 5 -27.39 28.57 -13.45
CA PRO A 5 -26.24 29.35 -12.99
C PRO A 5 -25.08 29.20 -13.99
N ALA A 6 -24.46 30.33 -14.32
CA ALA A 6 -23.25 30.41 -15.14
C ALA A 6 -22.07 29.73 -14.42
N PRO A 7 -21.12 29.11 -15.16
CA PRO A 7 -19.90 28.57 -14.56
C PRO A 7 -18.95 29.72 -14.17
N THR A 8 -18.83 29.95 -12.87
CA THR A 8 -17.90 30.91 -12.27
C THR A 8 -16.54 30.25 -12.08
N GLY A 9 -15.48 30.93 -12.52
CA GLY A 9 -14.14 30.77 -11.95
C GLY A 9 -13.11 30.10 -12.84
N ALA A 10 -12.45 30.91 -13.66
CA ALA A 10 -11.11 30.61 -14.16
C ALA A 10 -10.13 30.46 -12.97
N VAL A 11 -9.37 29.36 -12.93
CA VAL A 11 -8.24 29.19 -12.02
C VAL A 11 -6.95 29.52 -12.78
N PRO A 12 -6.11 30.46 -12.30
CA PRO A 12 -4.84 30.80 -12.92
C PRO A 12 -3.74 29.85 -12.43
N GLY A 13 -2.91 29.32 -13.34
CA GLY A 13 -1.75 28.47 -13.01
C GLY A 13 -1.60 27.30 -13.97
N GLY A 14 -1.01 27.56 -15.14
CA GLY A 14 -0.82 26.59 -16.21
C GLY A 14 0.22 25.52 -15.86
N PHE A 15 -0.24 24.40 -15.32
CA PHE A 15 0.41 23.09 -15.47
C PHE A 15 -0.59 22.18 -16.19
N GLY A 16 -0.21 21.71 -17.38
CA GLY A 16 -1.08 20.94 -18.26
C GLY A 16 -1.60 19.64 -17.61
N VAL A 17 -2.76 19.17 -18.09
CA VAL A 17 -3.41 17.94 -17.63
C VAL A 17 -2.52 16.71 -17.88
N SER A 18 -2.20 15.96 -16.83
CA SER A 18 -1.29 14.81 -16.89
C SER A 18 -1.83 13.65 -17.73
N ALA A 19 -0.93 12.81 -18.24
CA ALA A 19 -1.30 11.62 -19.00
C ALA A 19 -2.13 10.62 -18.14
N ARG A 20 -1.90 10.57 -16.83
CA ARG A 20 -2.65 9.76 -15.85
C ARG A 20 -4.10 10.25 -15.73
N ALA A 21 -4.31 11.55 -15.57
CA ALA A 21 -5.64 12.15 -15.51
C ALA A 21 -6.46 11.90 -16.80
N ARG A 22 -5.80 12.01 -17.97
CA ARG A 22 -6.45 11.70 -19.27
C ARG A 22 -6.86 10.23 -19.39
N ARG A 23 -6.03 9.29 -18.92
CA ARG A 23 -6.36 7.85 -18.92
C ARG A 23 -7.52 7.54 -17.97
N LEU A 24 -7.52 8.12 -16.78
CA LEU A 24 -8.60 7.96 -15.79
C LEU A 24 -9.93 8.48 -16.35
N ALA A 25 -9.92 9.68 -16.93
CA ALA A 25 -11.08 10.26 -17.61
C ALA A 25 -11.62 9.34 -18.74
N THR A 26 -10.72 8.75 -19.52
CA THR A 26 -11.08 7.80 -20.60
C THR A 26 -11.75 6.54 -20.04
N ARG A 27 -11.29 6.02 -18.89
CA ARG A 27 -11.90 4.86 -18.22
C ARG A 27 -13.26 5.19 -17.62
N ILE A 28 -13.39 6.31 -16.91
CA ILE A 28 -14.66 6.75 -16.31
C ILE A 28 -15.73 6.88 -17.39
N ARG A 29 -15.39 7.45 -18.55
CA ARG A 29 -16.33 7.60 -19.67
C ARG A 29 -16.80 6.27 -20.26
N ARG A 30 -15.97 5.22 -20.22
CA ARG A 30 -16.35 3.88 -20.70
C ARG A 30 -17.33 3.19 -19.75
N VAL A 31 -17.24 3.47 -18.45
CA VAL A 31 -18.09 2.86 -17.41
C VAL A 31 -19.38 3.66 -17.23
N THR A 32 -19.30 4.99 -17.34
CA THR A 32 -20.42 5.90 -17.11
C THR A 32 -20.42 7.00 -18.17
N PRO A 33 -21.19 6.85 -19.27
CA PRO A 33 -21.37 7.92 -20.24
C PRO A 33 -22.22 9.04 -19.63
N ILE A 34 -21.58 10.08 -19.10
CA ILE A 34 -22.25 11.29 -18.62
C ILE A 34 -22.48 12.23 -19.82
N PRO A 35 -23.73 12.51 -20.23
CA PRO A 35 -23.99 13.39 -21.36
C PRO A 35 -23.55 14.83 -21.07
N GLY A 36 -22.85 15.46 -22.02
CA GLY A 36 -22.48 16.87 -21.96
C GLY A 36 -21.15 17.19 -21.25
N LEU A 37 -20.44 16.18 -20.75
CA LEU A 37 -19.13 16.37 -20.12
C LEU A 37 -18.01 16.25 -21.17
N ASP A 38 -17.28 17.32 -21.40
CA ASP A 38 -16.19 17.35 -22.38
C ASP A 38 -14.94 16.60 -21.87
N PRO A 39 -14.16 15.97 -22.76
CA PRO A 39 -13.03 15.11 -22.37
C PRO A 39 -11.93 15.86 -21.63
N GLU A 40 -11.72 17.14 -21.96
CA GLU A 40 -10.69 17.95 -21.32
C GLU A 40 -11.11 18.41 -19.93
N SER A 41 -12.38 18.79 -19.72
CA SER A 41 -12.88 19.14 -18.38
C SER A 41 -12.96 17.94 -17.45
N LEU A 42 -13.31 16.74 -17.94
CA LEU A 42 -13.22 15.52 -17.11
C LEU A 42 -11.75 15.21 -16.76
N ALA A 43 -10.84 15.35 -17.71
CA ALA A 43 -9.42 15.15 -17.44
C ALA A 43 -8.85 16.23 -16.49
N ALA A 44 -9.31 17.48 -16.59
CA ALA A 44 -8.96 18.55 -15.66
C ALA A 44 -9.57 18.32 -14.27
N ALA A 45 -10.79 17.82 -14.17
CA ALA A 45 -11.42 17.45 -12.90
C ALA A 45 -10.72 16.25 -12.25
N CYS A 46 -10.32 15.24 -13.04
CA CYS A 46 -9.46 14.15 -12.57
C CYS A 46 -8.10 14.67 -12.13
N GLU A 47 -7.49 15.60 -12.88
CA GLU A 47 -6.22 16.22 -12.50
C GLU A 47 -6.35 17.02 -11.21
N GLN A 48 -7.46 17.72 -11.00
CA GLN A 48 -7.72 18.49 -9.79
C GLN A 48 -8.01 17.59 -8.59
N ALA A 49 -8.75 16.49 -8.78
CA ALA A 49 -8.95 15.46 -7.75
C ALA A 49 -7.63 14.73 -7.41
N LEU A 50 -6.82 14.41 -8.41
CA LEU A 50 -5.46 13.89 -8.22
C LEU A 50 -4.58 14.91 -7.51
N ARG A 51 -4.75 16.22 -7.75
CA ARG A 51 -4.00 17.28 -7.06
C ARG A 51 -4.40 17.46 -5.60
N ASP A 52 -5.68 17.31 -5.28
CA ASP A 52 -6.16 17.23 -3.88
C ASP A 52 -5.58 16.00 -3.17
N GLU A 53 -5.35 14.90 -3.90
CA GLU A 53 -4.55 13.76 -3.43
C GLU A 53 -3.03 14.03 -3.44
N VAL A 54 -2.51 15.01 -4.19
CA VAL A 54 -1.04 15.29 -4.32
C VAL A 54 -0.46 16.06 -3.15
N LEU A 55 -1.27 16.78 -2.35
CA LEU A 55 -0.84 17.18 -1.00
C LEU A 55 -0.58 15.96 -0.09
N PHE A 56 -1.10 14.78 -0.46
CA PHE A 56 -0.88 13.48 0.17
C PHE A 56 -0.10 12.49 -0.74
N GLY A 57 0.40 12.93 -1.90
CA GLY A 57 0.53 12.08 -3.09
C GLY A 57 1.84 11.33 -3.31
N ALA A 58 2.84 11.49 -2.44
CA ALA A 58 4.03 10.63 -2.47
C ALA A 58 3.80 9.25 -1.82
N LEU A 59 2.58 9.00 -1.31
CA LEU A 59 2.21 7.84 -0.50
C LEU A 59 1.16 6.90 -1.13
N SER A 60 0.47 7.32 -2.20
CA SER A 60 -0.74 6.64 -2.71
C SER A 60 -0.67 6.20 -4.17
N SER A 61 0.47 6.34 -4.85
CA SER A 61 0.63 5.64 -6.13
C SER A 61 0.88 4.16 -5.84
N PRO A 62 0.20 3.22 -6.52
CA PRO A 62 0.55 1.82 -6.39
C PRO A 62 2.04 1.67 -6.70
N LEU A 63 2.77 0.88 -5.90
CA LEU A 63 4.16 0.50 -6.20
C LEU A 63 4.28 -0.28 -7.53
N SER A 64 3.14 -0.60 -8.11
CA SER A 64 2.93 -1.31 -9.36
C SER A 64 2.47 -0.38 -10.48
N GLU A 65 3.39 -0.07 -11.40
CA GLU A 65 3.07 0.50 -12.72
C GLU A 65 3.32 -0.57 -13.79
N GLY A 66 2.25 -1.11 -14.41
CA GLY A 66 2.41 -2.06 -15.52
C GLY A 66 1.29 -3.08 -15.64
N GLU A 67 1.40 -3.94 -16.65
CA GLU A 67 0.53 -5.11 -16.79
C GLU A 67 0.94 -6.18 -15.77
N PRO A 68 -0.02 -6.83 -15.09
CA PRO A 68 0.30 -7.89 -14.14
C PRO A 68 0.91 -9.08 -14.86
N LEU A 69 2.03 -9.57 -14.33
CA LEU A 69 2.63 -10.85 -14.72
C LEU A 69 1.67 -12.00 -14.39
N VAL A 70 1.05 -11.89 -13.22
CA VAL A 70 0.08 -12.84 -12.69
C VAL A 70 -0.98 -12.05 -11.94
N ALA A 71 -2.25 -12.40 -12.12
CA ALA A 71 -3.35 -11.86 -11.34
C ALA A 71 -4.37 -12.96 -11.05
N GLY A 72 -5.07 -12.85 -9.93
CA GLY A 72 -6.04 -13.86 -9.54
C GLY A 72 -6.80 -13.49 -8.28
N ARG A 73 -7.46 -14.49 -7.70
CA ARG A 73 -8.24 -14.35 -6.45
C ARG A 73 -7.59 -15.13 -5.33
N VAL A 74 -7.53 -14.52 -4.15
CA VAL A 74 -6.95 -15.15 -2.94
C VAL A 74 -7.70 -16.42 -2.54
N GLY A 75 -9.01 -16.48 -2.78
CA GLY A 75 -9.82 -17.69 -2.54
C GLY A 75 -9.56 -18.85 -3.52
N GLN A 76 -8.77 -18.65 -4.58
CA GLN A 76 -8.39 -19.69 -5.54
C GLN A 76 -6.90 -20.05 -5.46
N VAL A 77 -6.06 -19.08 -5.12
CA VAL A 77 -4.61 -19.25 -4.92
C VAL A 77 -4.28 -18.63 -3.57
N ALA A 78 -3.89 -19.46 -2.62
CA ALA A 78 -3.61 -19.00 -1.27
C ALA A 78 -2.40 -18.07 -1.24
N VAL A 79 -2.38 -17.11 -0.31
CA VAL A 79 -1.30 -16.11 -0.19
C VAL A 79 0.11 -16.74 -0.16
N PRO A 80 0.39 -17.84 0.58
CA PRO A 80 1.70 -18.49 0.53
C PRO A 80 2.14 -18.90 -0.87
N GLN A 81 1.21 -19.38 -1.70
CA GLN A 81 1.50 -19.82 -3.07
C GLN A 81 1.80 -18.62 -3.98
N VAL A 82 1.07 -17.52 -3.82
CA VAL A 82 1.33 -16.26 -4.54
C VAL A 82 2.71 -15.74 -4.20
N LEU A 83 3.09 -15.75 -2.91
CA LEU A 83 4.39 -15.27 -2.45
C LEU A 83 5.55 -16.21 -2.83
N GLN A 84 5.33 -17.53 -2.83
CA GLN A 84 6.29 -18.49 -3.39
C GLN A 84 6.49 -18.29 -4.89
N LEU A 85 5.42 -18.03 -5.64
CA LEU A 85 5.51 -17.69 -7.05
C LEU A 85 6.31 -16.40 -7.27
N ALA A 86 6.15 -15.41 -6.38
CA ALA A 86 6.94 -14.18 -6.40
C ALA A 86 8.45 -14.46 -6.30
N GLU A 87 8.87 -15.43 -5.49
CA GLU A 87 10.29 -15.82 -5.35
C GLU A 87 10.89 -16.38 -6.66
N THR A 88 10.06 -16.86 -7.59
CA THR A 88 10.53 -17.46 -8.86
C THR A 88 10.95 -16.43 -9.91
N PHE A 89 10.54 -15.17 -9.75
CA PHE A 89 10.91 -14.11 -10.68
C PHE A 89 12.34 -13.62 -10.38
N SER A 90 13.16 -13.54 -11.42
CA SER A 90 14.54 -13.04 -11.32
C SER A 90 14.61 -11.52 -11.13
N ARG A 91 13.55 -10.80 -11.49
CA ARG A 91 13.43 -9.35 -11.31
C ARG A 91 12.63 -9.07 -10.03
N PRO A 92 12.88 -7.95 -9.34
CA PRO A 92 12.03 -7.51 -8.25
C PRO A 92 10.58 -7.36 -8.69
N VAL A 93 9.65 -7.81 -7.85
CA VAL A 93 8.21 -7.75 -8.10
C VAL A 93 7.47 -7.13 -6.93
N CYS A 94 6.37 -6.45 -7.23
CA CYS A 94 5.41 -5.99 -6.25
C CYS A 94 4.18 -6.91 -6.28
N CYS A 95 3.93 -7.58 -5.16
CA CYS A 95 2.75 -8.37 -4.89
C CYS A 95 1.71 -7.50 -4.20
N ARG A 96 0.67 -7.11 -4.93
CA ARG A 96 -0.47 -6.35 -4.40
C ARG A 96 -1.61 -7.30 -4.08
N PHE A 97 -2.14 -7.19 -2.88
CA PHE A 97 -3.33 -7.90 -2.41
C PHE A 97 -4.40 -6.86 -2.05
N GLU A 98 -5.65 -7.14 -2.41
CA GLU A 98 -6.77 -6.23 -2.20
C GLU A 98 -8.02 -6.98 -1.74
N ARG A 99 -8.62 -6.53 -0.64
CA ARG A 99 -9.86 -7.05 -0.06
C ARG A 99 -10.73 -5.87 0.36
N ASP A 100 -11.90 -5.73 -0.23
CA ASP A 100 -12.79 -4.59 -0.01
C ASP A 100 -12.07 -3.25 -0.27
N SER A 101 -11.78 -2.47 0.77
CA SER A 101 -10.96 -1.25 0.69
C SER A 101 -9.53 -1.45 1.17
N GLU A 102 -9.22 -2.59 1.77
CA GLU A 102 -7.92 -2.91 2.35
C GLU A 102 -6.94 -3.35 1.27
N VAL A 103 -5.73 -2.82 1.34
CA VAL A 103 -4.67 -3.08 0.38
C VAL A 103 -3.39 -3.40 1.12
N VAL A 104 -2.69 -4.45 0.70
CA VAL A 104 -1.32 -4.73 1.13
C VAL A 104 -0.43 -4.90 -0.10
N GLU A 105 0.71 -4.22 -0.11
CA GLU A 105 1.72 -4.36 -1.14
C GLU A 105 3.03 -4.84 -0.50
N LEU A 106 3.57 -5.92 -1.06
CA LEU A 106 4.86 -6.49 -0.64
C LEU A 106 5.82 -6.45 -1.82
N VAL A 107 7.03 -5.92 -1.62
CA VAL A 107 8.08 -5.97 -2.64
C VAL A 107 9.00 -7.15 -2.34
N VAL A 108 9.15 -8.04 -3.31
CA VAL A 108 9.94 -9.26 -3.22
C VAL A 108 11.02 -9.22 -4.29
N HIS A 109 12.24 -9.59 -3.92
CA HIS A 109 13.34 -9.74 -4.86
C HIS A 109 14.14 -11.00 -4.52
N GLY A 110 14.16 -11.96 -5.44
CA GLY A 110 14.69 -13.28 -5.16
C GLY A 110 13.93 -13.93 -4.00
N ARG A 111 14.62 -14.28 -2.92
CA ARG A 111 14.02 -14.93 -1.74
C ARG A 111 13.77 -13.97 -0.57
N GLU A 112 13.98 -12.68 -0.80
CA GLU A 112 13.91 -11.64 0.22
C GLU A 112 12.63 -10.81 0.08
N LEU A 113 11.96 -10.57 1.19
CA LEU A 113 10.96 -9.54 1.35
C LEU A 113 11.68 -8.21 1.62
N CYS A 114 11.58 -7.29 0.65
CA CYS A 114 12.30 -6.01 0.66
C CYS A 114 11.46 -4.85 1.20
N PHE A 115 10.13 -4.98 1.23
CA PHE A 115 9.25 -3.92 1.75
C PHE A 115 7.82 -4.42 1.98
N GLY A 116 7.10 -3.73 2.86
CA GLY A 116 5.66 -3.89 3.04
C GLY A 116 4.95 -2.55 3.22
N ARG A 117 3.83 -2.38 2.51
CA ARG A 117 2.95 -1.21 2.58
C ARG A 117 1.52 -1.68 2.81
N GLN A 118 0.74 -0.86 3.51
CA GLN A 118 -0.69 -1.09 3.66
C GLN A 118 -1.47 0.19 3.40
N GLU A 119 -2.70 0.03 2.91
CA GLU A 119 -3.72 1.07 2.88
C GLU A 119 -5.00 0.52 3.51
N ASN A 120 -5.66 1.37 4.32
CA ASN A 120 -6.93 1.08 4.98
C ASN A 120 -6.95 -0.14 5.92
N LEU A 121 -5.79 -0.68 6.32
CA LEU A 121 -5.73 -1.65 7.42
C LEU A 121 -5.83 -0.93 8.78
N PRO A 122 -6.22 -1.65 9.85
CA PRO A 122 -6.27 -1.12 11.21
C PRO A 122 -4.93 -0.50 11.66
N GLU A 123 -4.98 0.47 12.57
CA GLU A 123 -3.79 1.23 13.00
C GLU A 123 -2.67 0.37 13.58
N VAL A 124 -3.02 -0.83 14.03
CA VAL A 124 -2.11 -1.86 14.54
C VAL A 124 -1.04 -2.29 13.50
N PHE A 125 -1.27 -2.04 12.21
CA PHE A 125 -0.32 -2.34 11.13
C PHE A 125 0.49 -1.12 10.67
N ARG A 126 0.30 0.06 11.27
CA ARG A 126 1.02 1.28 10.88
C ARG A 126 2.42 1.31 11.50
N LEU A 127 3.38 1.84 10.75
CA LEU A 127 4.78 2.02 11.15
C LEU A 127 4.93 2.67 12.54
N GLY A 128 4.10 3.68 12.83
CA GLY A 128 4.12 4.40 14.09
C GLY A 128 4.01 3.51 15.33
N ARG A 129 3.19 2.46 15.28
CA ARG A 129 3.07 1.48 16.37
C ARG A 129 4.41 0.78 16.62
N PHE A 130 5.05 0.28 15.57
CA PHE A 130 6.30 -0.46 15.68
C PHE A 130 7.45 0.40 16.20
N LEU A 131 7.47 1.69 15.83
CA LEU A 131 8.43 2.66 16.39
C LEU A 131 8.23 2.87 17.90
N VAL A 132 6.99 2.82 18.38
CA VAL A 132 6.67 2.91 19.81
C VAL A 132 7.03 1.62 20.54
N GLU A 133 6.73 0.45 19.97
CA GLU A 133 7.07 -0.86 20.56
C GLU A 133 8.58 -1.06 20.69
N LEU A 134 9.37 -0.55 19.73
CA LEU A 134 10.83 -0.57 19.80
C LEU A 134 11.41 0.46 20.79
N GLY A 135 10.58 1.32 21.39
CA GLY A 135 10.99 2.35 22.35
C GLY A 135 11.68 3.56 21.72
N VAL A 136 11.73 3.64 20.39
CA VAL A 136 12.41 4.72 19.64
C VAL A 136 11.54 5.97 19.59
N LEU A 137 10.22 5.81 19.60
CA LEU A 137 9.26 6.91 19.64
C LEU A 137 8.36 6.79 20.87
N ALA A 138 8.23 7.85 21.66
CA ALA A 138 7.24 7.85 22.73
C ALA A 138 5.83 7.94 22.16
N GLY A 139 4.88 7.13 22.64
CA GLY A 139 3.49 7.11 22.14
C GLY A 139 2.81 8.48 22.14
N ARG A 140 3.08 9.33 23.15
CA ARG A 140 2.59 10.72 23.21
C ARG A 140 3.09 11.61 22.06
N ASN A 141 4.24 11.29 21.49
CA ASN A 141 4.85 12.04 20.38
C ASN A 141 4.40 11.52 19.02
N LEU A 142 3.83 10.30 18.96
CA LEU A 142 3.40 9.69 17.70
C LEU A 142 2.29 10.48 17.02
N SER A 143 1.23 10.87 17.76
CA SER A 143 0.11 11.63 17.17
C SER A 143 0.58 12.94 16.55
N ARG A 144 1.49 13.66 17.22
CA ARG A 144 2.08 14.89 16.71
C ARG A 144 2.93 14.63 15.46
N ALA A 145 3.78 13.61 15.48
CA ALA A 145 4.62 13.28 14.32
C ALA A 145 3.78 12.86 13.10
N VAL A 146 2.66 12.17 13.30
CA VAL A 146 1.71 11.82 12.23
C VAL A 146 1.05 13.08 11.66
N GLU A 147 0.64 14.02 12.53
CA GLU A 147 0.06 15.29 12.10
C GLU A 147 1.08 16.16 11.36
N ASP A 148 2.33 16.24 11.85
CA ASP A 148 3.41 16.97 11.20
C ASP A 148 3.75 16.37 9.83
N ALA A 149 3.81 15.03 9.72
CA ALA A 149 4.04 14.34 8.44
C ALA A 149 2.90 14.60 7.45
N ARG A 150 1.66 14.60 7.95
CA ARG A 150 0.47 14.94 7.16
C ARG A 150 0.53 16.38 6.65
N ASN A 151 0.89 17.33 7.51
CA ASN A 151 0.97 18.76 7.17
C ASN A 151 2.09 19.05 6.17
N ARG A 152 3.20 18.29 6.23
CA ARG A 152 4.33 18.41 5.29
C ARG A 152 4.17 17.58 4.02
N GLY A 153 3.12 16.75 3.92
CA GLY A 153 2.89 15.87 2.78
C GLY A 153 3.98 14.81 2.60
N CYS A 154 4.65 14.40 3.69
CA CYS A 154 5.78 13.47 3.65
C CYS A 154 5.48 12.18 4.43
N ARG A 155 6.34 11.17 4.27
CA ARG A 155 6.25 9.92 5.03
C ARG A 155 6.63 10.15 6.49
N LEU A 156 5.95 9.47 7.41
CA LEU A 156 6.30 9.51 8.83
C LEU A 156 7.76 9.06 9.07
N GLY A 157 8.21 8.01 8.39
CA GLY A 157 9.57 7.51 8.50
C GLY A 157 10.62 8.53 8.05
N ASP A 158 10.37 9.19 6.91
CA ASP A 158 11.27 10.22 6.37
C ASP A 158 11.33 11.43 7.30
N LEU A 159 10.17 11.90 7.76
CA LEU A 159 10.09 13.02 8.71
C LEU A 159 10.89 12.73 9.98
N LEU A 160 10.66 11.57 10.61
CA LEU A 160 11.32 11.22 11.86
C LEU A 160 12.83 11.05 11.68
N ARG A 161 13.28 10.58 10.50
CA ARG A 161 14.70 10.44 10.16
C ARG A 161 15.34 11.82 9.93
N GLU A 162 14.67 12.69 9.19
CA GLU A 162 15.12 14.06 8.90
C GLU A 162 15.20 14.91 10.19
N ASP A 163 14.20 14.78 11.07
CA ASP A 163 14.16 15.46 12.37
C ASP A 163 15.13 14.82 13.39
N GLY A 164 15.86 13.76 13.02
CA GLY A 164 16.86 13.09 13.87
C GLY A 164 16.28 12.31 15.04
N VAL A 165 14.97 12.00 15.01
CA VAL A 165 14.25 11.28 16.07
C VAL A 165 14.49 9.77 16.00
N VAL A 166 14.63 9.22 14.79
CA VAL A 166 14.90 7.80 14.54
C VAL A 166 16.14 7.62 13.68
N SER A 167 16.96 6.62 13.99
CA SER A 167 18.07 6.24 13.12
C SER A 167 17.61 5.41 11.92
N LYS A 168 18.47 5.26 10.91
CA LYS A 168 18.21 4.36 9.77
C LYS A 168 18.00 2.91 10.22
N ASP A 169 18.78 2.45 11.20
CA ASP A 169 18.70 1.08 11.73
C ASP A 169 17.39 0.86 12.48
N ASP A 170 16.96 1.83 13.30
CA ASP A 170 15.67 1.79 13.99
C ASP A 170 14.50 1.73 13.02
N LEU A 171 14.55 2.56 11.98
CA LEU A 171 13.53 2.59 10.94
C LEU A 171 13.48 1.26 10.17
N SER A 172 14.64 0.70 9.79
CA SER A 172 14.73 -0.60 9.14
C SER A 172 14.15 -1.73 10.00
N LYS A 173 14.45 -1.74 11.31
CA LYS A 173 13.87 -2.71 12.26
C LYS A 173 12.35 -2.58 12.37
N ALA A 174 11.85 -1.35 12.47
CA ALA A 174 10.42 -1.08 12.56
C ALA A 174 9.67 -1.49 11.28
N LEU A 175 10.23 -1.18 10.10
CA LEU A 175 9.69 -1.55 8.80
C LEU A 175 9.76 -3.07 8.57
N SER A 176 10.83 -3.73 9.01
CA SER A 176 10.97 -5.19 8.96
C SER A 176 9.89 -5.86 9.81
N ARG A 177 9.64 -5.34 11.01
CA ARG A 177 8.55 -5.85 11.86
C ARG A 177 7.19 -5.61 11.23
N GLN A 178 6.96 -4.41 10.68
CA GLN A 178 5.73 -4.09 9.97
C GLN A 178 5.48 -5.04 8.80
N ALA A 179 6.48 -5.25 7.93
CA ALA A 179 6.37 -6.14 6.77
C ALA A 179 6.07 -7.59 7.19
N THR A 180 6.69 -8.04 8.28
CA THR A 180 6.43 -9.37 8.89
C THR A 180 4.96 -9.51 9.33
N GLU A 181 4.43 -8.54 10.07
CA GLU A 181 3.02 -8.57 10.53
C GLU A 181 2.03 -8.43 9.36
N LEU A 182 2.38 -7.69 8.29
CA LEU A 182 1.56 -7.63 7.08
C LEU A 182 1.48 -8.98 6.36
N VAL A 183 2.60 -9.73 6.31
CA VAL A 183 2.57 -11.11 5.80
C VAL A 183 1.63 -11.96 6.65
N PHE A 184 1.72 -11.88 7.98
CA PHE A 184 0.86 -12.65 8.88
C PHE A 184 -0.63 -12.32 8.72
N GLU A 185 -0.96 -11.04 8.57
CA GLU A 185 -2.33 -10.61 8.26
C GLU A 185 -2.82 -11.20 6.95
N LEU A 186 -2.00 -11.13 5.89
CA LEU A 186 -2.37 -11.69 4.58
C LEU A 186 -2.57 -13.21 4.62
N LEU A 187 -1.83 -13.95 5.47
CA LEU A 187 -2.05 -15.39 5.63
C LEU A 187 -3.47 -15.72 6.12
N ALA A 188 -4.14 -14.80 6.82
CA ALA A 188 -5.52 -14.98 7.29
C ALA A 188 -6.57 -14.64 6.22
N TRP A 189 -6.18 -14.03 5.10
CA TRP A 189 -7.10 -13.63 4.05
C TRP A 189 -7.56 -14.84 3.23
N THR A 190 -8.87 -15.09 3.23
CA THR A 190 -9.51 -16.17 2.44
C THR A 190 -10.19 -15.67 1.17
N GLN A 191 -10.34 -14.35 1.03
CA GLN A 191 -10.98 -13.68 -0.09
C GLN A 191 -10.20 -12.43 -0.48
N GLY A 192 -10.49 -11.91 -1.67
CA GLY A 192 -9.80 -10.77 -2.26
C GLY A 192 -9.20 -11.09 -3.62
N SER A 193 -8.45 -10.15 -4.16
CA SER A 193 -7.69 -10.26 -5.39
C SER A 193 -6.21 -10.04 -5.15
N PHE A 194 -5.39 -10.56 -6.04
CA PHE A 194 -3.96 -10.28 -6.04
C PHE A 194 -3.45 -9.99 -7.45
N ALA A 195 -2.36 -9.24 -7.53
CA ALA A 195 -1.61 -8.99 -8.74
C ALA A 195 -0.11 -8.95 -8.42
N ILE A 196 0.69 -9.63 -9.24
CA ILE A 196 2.15 -9.55 -9.24
C ILE A 196 2.57 -8.72 -10.45
N THR A 197 3.35 -7.69 -10.20
CA THR A 197 3.84 -6.75 -11.22
C THR A 197 5.34 -6.58 -11.09
N VAL A 198 6.02 -6.25 -12.18
CA VAL A 198 7.45 -5.91 -12.14
C VAL A 198 7.65 -4.61 -11.36
N CYS A 199 8.63 -4.60 -10.45
CA CYS A 199 9.02 -3.43 -9.65
C CYS A 199 10.53 -3.17 -9.85
N ASP A 200 10.93 -2.98 -11.11
CA ASP A 200 12.33 -2.86 -11.51
C ASP A 200 12.53 -1.59 -12.36
N PRO A 201 13.34 -0.62 -11.87
CA PRO A 201 14.15 -0.68 -10.65
C PRO A 201 13.30 -0.58 -9.37
N ILE A 202 13.80 -1.16 -8.27
CA ILE A 202 13.19 -0.97 -6.94
C ILE A 202 13.27 0.53 -6.59
N PRO A 203 12.18 1.18 -6.17
CA PRO A 203 12.18 2.59 -5.75
C PRO A 203 13.24 2.90 -4.69
N THR A 204 13.90 4.05 -4.80
CA THR A 204 14.99 4.45 -3.90
C THR A 204 14.58 4.43 -2.43
N GLU A 205 13.34 4.82 -2.13
CA GLU A 205 12.84 4.88 -0.75
C GLU A 205 12.74 3.48 -0.13
N ILE A 206 12.49 2.45 -0.94
CA ILE A 206 12.50 1.05 -0.49
C ILE A 206 13.93 0.57 -0.26
N GLN A 207 14.86 0.97 -1.13
CA GLN A 207 16.28 0.65 -0.93
C GLN A 207 16.82 1.32 0.35
N GLU A 208 16.41 2.56 0.62
CA GLU A 208 16.80 3.32 1.81
C GLU A 208 16.18 2.76 3.09
N ALA A 209 14.96 2.22 3.02
CA ALA A 209 14.32 1.50 4.13
C ALA A 209 15.16 0.30 4.62
N GLY A 210 15.91 -0.34 3.73
CA GLY A 210 16.89 -1.38 4.08
C GLY A 210 16.27 -2.60 4.75
N VAL A 211 15.05 -2.98 4.38
CA VAL A 211 14.42 -4.22 4.84
C VAL A 211 14.93 -5.37 3.98
N SER A 212 15.38 -6.45 4.60
CA SER A 212 15.73 -7.71 3.95
C SER A 212 15.36 -8.83 4.90
N LEU A 213 14.28 -9.53 4.57
CA LEU A 213 13.79 -10.64 5.38
C LEU A 213 13.66 -11.89 4.51
N PRO A 214 14.15 -13.06 4.95
CA PRO A 214 13.98 -14.30 4.21
C PRO A 214 12.49 -14.66 4.18
N LEU A 215 11.86 -14.49 3.00
CA LEU A 215 10.40 -14.56 2.85
C LEU A 215 9.85 -15.92 3.26
N THR A 216 10.49 -17.00 2.84
CA THR A 216 10.15 -18.36 3.27
C THR A 216 10.15 -18.51 4.81
N GLY A 217 11.13 -17.92 5.50
CA GLY A 217 11.21 -17.98 6.97
C GLY A 217 10.03 -17.25 7.63
N VAL A 218 9.71 -16.06 7.12
CA VAL A 218 8.53 -15.29 7.56
C VAL A 218 7.26 -16.09 7.33
N LEU A 219 7.07 -16.71 6.16
CA LEU A 219 5.89 -17.51 5.86
C LEU A 219 5.74 -18.71 6.82
N LEU A 220 6.82 -19.44 7.10
CA LEU A 220 6.78 -20.58 8.02
C LEU A 220 6.46 -20.16 9.45
N ASP A 221 7.01 -19.04 9.91
CA ASP A 221 6.71 -18.50 11.23
C ASP A 221 5.24 -18.06 11.34
N GLY A 222 4.69 -17.46 10.29
CA GLY A 222 3.29 -17.04 10.23
C GLY A 222 2.33 -18.21 10.24
N LEU A 223 2.58 -19.23 9.42
CA LEU A 223 1.76 -20.44 9.35
C LEU A 223 1.78 -21.19 10.69
N ARG A 224 2.95 -21.32 11.34
CA ARG A 224 3.05 -21.94 12.67
C ARG A 224 2.16 -21.25 13.70
N ARG A 225 2.13 -19.91 13.71
CA ARG A 225 1.27 -19.14 14.64
C ARG A 225 -0.21 -19.32 14.37
N GLN A 226 -0.61 -19.47 13.11
CA GLN A 226 -2.01 -19.75 12.77
C GLN A 226 -2.45 -21.14 13.24
N ASP A 227 -1.58 -22.15 13.08
CA ASP A 227 -1.86 -23.50 13.55
C ASP A 227 -2.01 -23.58 15.08
N GLU A 228 -1.24 -22.78 15.82
CA GLU A 228 -1.32 -22.70 17.29
C GLU A 228 -2.63 -22.10 17.81
N TRP A 229 -3.31 -21.27 17.00
CA TRP A 229 -4.60 -20.64 17.32
C TRP A 229 -5.77 -21.15 16.46
N GLY A 230 -5.56 -22.22 15.69
CA GLY A 230 -6.63 -23.00 15.06
C GLY A 230 -7.59 -23.54 16.11
N PRO A 231 -8.87 -23.81 15.75
CA PRO A 231 -9.92 -24.00 16.73
C PRO A 231 -9.50 -25.10 17.71
N THR A 232 -9.49 -24.77 19.01
CA THR A 232 -9.49 -25.77 20.08
C THR A 232 -10.42 -26.87 19.64
N VAL A 233 -9.86 -28.05 19.36
CA VAL A 233 -10.62 -29.24 19.02
C VAL A 233 -11.68 -29.35 20.09
N ASP A 234 -12.94 -29.10 19.71
CA ASP A 234 -14.09 -29.32 20.57
C ASP A 234 -14.05 -30.80 20.92
N SER A 235 -13.57 -31.09 22.13
CA SER A 235 -13.49 -32.43 22.67
C SER A 235 -14.89 -32.86 23.09
N SER A 236 -15.82 -32.89 22.13
CA SER A 236 -17.02 -33.72 22.18
C SER A 236 -16.62 -35.11 21.69
N LEU A 237 -15.88 -35.83 22.53
CA LEU A 237 -15.75 -37.28 22.39
C LEU A 237 -17.08 -37.93 22.81
N PRO A 238 -17.70 -38.78 21.98
CA PRO A 238 -18.79 -39.62 22.43
C PRO A 238 -18.26 -40.76 23.28
N SER A 239 -18.86 -40.97 24.45
CA SER A 239 -18.98 -42.26 25.13
C SER A 239 -20.31 -42.27 25.88
#